data_AF-A0A2E8TRA7-F1
#
_entry.id   AF-A0A2E8TRA7-F1
#
_cell.length_a   1.000
_cell.length_b   1.000
_cell.length_c   1.000
_cell.angle_alpha   90.00
_cell.angle_beta   90.00
_cell.angle_gamma   90.00
#
_symmetry.space_group_name_H-M   'P 1'
#
loop_
_entity.id
_entity.type
_entity.pdbx_description
1 polymer ?
#
loop_
_entity_poly.entity_id
_entity_poly.type
_entity_poly.pdbx_seq_one_letter_code
_entity_poly.pdbx_strand_id
1 'polypeptide(L)'
;MIDWNQLSRFTKSRRNRRIALQASFWGLLLLLIASIALTYVVPGQTQQSAYGNEWNDLGSFRGELNDMGVETTALVSSPLLLSDLDHPEETIFVISGVERDTISLPRFTGEDDIVQFSEGDGYTSSEIVAISEFVERGGTVILMDDFGYSSNLAAKFGLEYTNHRLFTDYSYDSELGSDFVWVNTTSAFNFTSAQGMQTGVNPCLRDADMDGVVDVLDQDPSDPEVGAQFVTASSSGLCSHRFLGTDQATNQPRWDWSQDYNILTNTPSAFEKTSSYNPAEHRYVIAKTTQDSWLDNNDDGNYTVGNYAAFGIVGDEQGPFPVYVRYCEVILCRGYDSGRVHFISDGSVLINSLYDPDFESKYLGLVPENDNRKWILDVVAEALIIDDNGTSPSENSLVIFDESRHQQPTIFGDTYNLLYYLLIYFTNDW
;
A
#
# COMPACT_ATOMS: atom_id res chain seq x y z
N MET A 1 15.04 -46.96 38.33
CA MET A 1 15.09 -48.20 37.53
C MET A 1 13.69 -48.43 36.98
N ILE A 2 13.48 -48.18 35.68
CA ILE A 2 12.17 -48.40 35.03
C ILE A 2 11.97 -49.92 34.88
N ASP A 3 10.88 -50.46 35.42
CA ASP A 3 10.58 -51.89 35.36
C ASP A 3 9.99 -52.26 33.99
N TRP A 4 10.86 -52.72 33.10
CA TRP A 4 10.56 -53.08 31.71
C TRP A 4 9.51 -54.20 31.58
N ASN A 5 9.33 -55.02 32.63
CA ASN A 5 8.38 -56.13 32.61
C ASN A 5 6.92 -55.68 32.80
N GLN A 6 6.68 -54.61 33.58
CA GLN A 6 5.35 -54.00 33.71
C GLN A 6 4.91 -53.28 32.43
N LEU A 7 5.84 -52.59 31.76
CA LEU A 7 5.61 -51.93 30.46
C LEU A 7 5.19 -52.93 29.38
N SER A 8 5.79 -54.13 29.33
CA SER A 8 5.45 -55.16 28.35
C SER A 8 4.06 -55.81 28.55
N ARG A 9 3.55 -55.82 29.80
CA ARG A 9 2.20 -56.31 30.11
C ARG A 9 1.14 -55.25 29.81
N PHE A 10 1.48 -53.97 30.00
CA PHE A 10 0.60 -52.86 29.69
C PHE A 10 0.32 -52.73 28.18
N THR A 11 1.30 -53.03 27.32
CA THR A 11 1.19 -52.95 25.86
C THR A 11 0.46 -54.13 25.19
N LYS A 12 0.23 -55.24 25.90
CA LYS A 12 -0.47 -56.43 25.38
C LYS A 12 -2.00 -56.34 25.40
N SER A 13 -2.59 -55.40 26.15
CA SER A 13 -4.04 -55.19 26.18
C SER A 13 -4.51 -54.43 24.94
N ARG A 14 -5.52 -54.94 24.22
CA ARG A 14 -6.13 -54.28 23.05
C ARG A 14 -6.55 -52.82 23.34
N ARG A 15 -7.06 -52.57 24.56
CA ARG A 15 -7.50 -51.23 24.99
C ARG A 15 -6.32 -50.28 25.17
N ASN A 16 -5.25 -50.74 25.82
CA ASN A 16 -4.05 -49.92 26.06
C ASN A 16 -3.27 -49.66 24.77
N ARG A 17 -3.28 -50.62 23.83
CA ARG A 17 -2.68 -50.45 22.51
C ARG A 17 -3.43 -49.39 21.68
N ARG A 18 -4.75 -49.30 21.82
CA ARG A 18 -5.58 -48.27 21.19
C ARG A 18 -5.32 -46.88 21.78
N ILE A 19 -5.21 -46.78 23.10
CA ILE A 19 -4.87 -45.53 23.81
C ILE A 19 -3.46 -45.07 23.43
N ALA A 20 -2.48 -45.98 23.38
CA ALA A 20 -1.12 -45.65 22.97
C ALA A 20 -1.06 -45.17 21.52
N LEU A 21 -1.79 -45.82 20.60
CA LEU A 21 -1.89 -45.36 19.20
C LEU A 21 -2.56 -43.99 19.08
N GLN A 22 -3.64 -43.73 19.83
CA GLN A 22 -4.28 -42.41 19.84
C GLN A 22 -3.35 -41.34 20.42
N ALA A 23 -2.65 -41.61 21.52
CA ALA A 23 -1.69 -40.68 22.10
C ALA A 23 -0.50 -40.41 21.18
N SER A 24 0.03 -41.44 20.50
CA SER A 24 1.09 -41.27 19.50
C SER A 24 0.60 -40.49 18.28
N PHE A 25 -0.63 -40.73 17.82
CA PHE A 25 -1.23 -39.98 16.71
C PHE A 25 -1.37 -38.49 17.07
N TRP A 26 -2.01 -38.18 18.20
CA TRP A 26 -2.16 -36.79 18.65
C TRP A 26 -0.82 -36.13 18.97
N GLY A 27 0.13 -36.87 19.54
CA GLY A 27 1.48 -36.37 19.81
C GLY A 27 2.25 -36.04 18.54
N LEU A 28 2.13 -36.87 17.50
CA LEU A 28 2.77 -36.65 16.20
C LEU A 28 2.09 -35.52 15.43
N LEU A 29 0.76 -35.42 15.50
CA LEU A 29 0.00 -34.28 14.97
C LEU A 29 0.43 -32.96 15.64
N LEU A 30 0.53 -32.96 16.97
CA LEU A 30 0.94 -31.77 17.72
C LEU A 30 2.39 -31.39 17.40
N LEU A 31 3.30 -32.38 17.27
CA LEU A 31 4.67 -32.14 16.81
C LEU A 31 4.73 -31.56 15.40
N LEU A 32 3.87 -32.04 14.50
CA LEU A 32 3.81 -31.55 13.12
C LEU A 32 3.30 -30.10 13.08
N ILE A 33 2.20 -29.81 13.79
CA ILE A 33 1.67 -28.45 13.92
C ILE A 33 2.70 -27.53 14.59
N ALA A 34 3.37 -27.99 15.65
CA ALA A 34 4.41 -27.21 16.34
C ALA A 34 5.63 -26.99 15.44
N SER A 35 6.02 -27.96 14.61
CA SER A 35 7.13 -27.78 13.66
C SER A 35 6.80 -26.76 12.59
N ILE A 36 5.56 -26.75 12.09
CA ILE A 36 5.07 -25.74 11.15
C ILE A 36 5.07 -24.38 11.85
N ALA A 37 4.46 -24.27 13.04
CA ALA A 37 4.45 -23.02 13.79
C ALA A 37 5.86 -22.48 14.04
N LEU A 38 6.82 -23.33 14.42
CA LEU A 38 8.21 -22.92 14.67
C LEU A 38 8.97 -22.48 13.42
N THR A 39 8.63 -22.99 12.23
CA THR A 39 9.22 -22.50 10.96
C THR A 39 8.67 -21.13 10.55
N TYR A 40 7.48 -20.76 10.99
CA TYR A 40 6.85 -19.46 10.69
C TYR A 40 7.10 -18.39 11.77
N VAL A 41 7.52 -18.80 12.97
CA VAL A 41 7.92 -17.89 14.06
C VAL A 41 9.36 -17.44 13.81
N VAL A 42 9.50 -16.36 13.06
CA VAL A 42 10.75 -15.59 12.95
C VAL A 42 10.56 -14.31 13.78
N PRO A 43 11.41 -14.02 14.78
CA PRO A 43 11.38 -12.73 15.43
C PRO A 43 11.85 -11.66 14.44
N GLY A 44 10.90 -10.93 13.84
CA GLY A 44 11.18 -9.74 13.03
C GLY A 44 11.00 -8.46 13.80
N GLN A 45 11.63 -7.40 13.29
CA GLN A 45 11.22 -6.04 13.59
C GLN A 45 10.05 -5.71 12.68
N THR A 46 8.91 -5.37 13.25
CA THR A 46 7.75 -4.88 12.51
C THR A 46 8.06 -3.48 12.03
N GLN A 47 8.04 -3.25 10.73
CA GLN A 47 8.18 -1.91 10.17
C GLN A 47 6.94 -1.63 9.33
N GLN A 48 6.65 -0.35 9.12
CA GLN A 48 5.57 0.12 8.26
C GLN A 48 4.17 -0.34 8.70
N SER A 49 4.01 -0.75 9.96
CA SER A 49 2.69 -1.06 10.51
C SER A 49 1.95 0.24 10.80
N ALA A 50 0.66 0.29 10.49
CA ALA A 50 -0.19 1.44 10.81
C ALA A 50 -0.53 1.54 12.31
N TYR A 51 -0.30 0.46 13.05
CA TYR A 51 -0.56 0.35 14.49
C TYR A 51 0.70 0.44 15.35
N GLY A 52 1.86 0.58 14.70
CA GLY A 52 3.12 0.93 15.32
C GLY A 52 3.27 2.44 15.55
N ASN A 53 4.24 2.81 16.40
CA ASN A 53 4.54 4.21 16.76
C ASN A 53 6.03 4.54 16.58
N GLU A 54 6.81 3.68 15.92
CA GLU A 54 8.21 3.94 15.60
C GLU A 54 8.33 4.88 14.39
N TRP A 55 9.54 5.39 14.14
CA TRP A 55 9.80 6.36 13.06
C TRP A 55 9.52 5.79 11.65
N ASN A 56 9.61 4.47 11.51
CA ASN A 56 9.41 3.70 10.29
C ASN A 56 8.02 3.03 10.21
N ASP A 57 7.07 3.41 11.06
CA ASP A 57 5.67 2.95 11.05
C ASP A 57 4.74 3.98 10.38
N LEU A 58 3.47 3.64 10.15
CA LEU A 58 2.45 4.50 9.51
C LEU A 58 1.46 5.14 10.51
N GLY A 59 1.79 5.09 11.82
CA GLY A 59 0.90 5.53 12.90
C GLY A 59 0.43 6.99 12.82
N SER A 60 1.27 7.92 12.35
CA SER A 60 0.93 9.33 12.16
C SER A 60 -0.12 9.52 11.07
N PHE A 61 0.04 8.83 9.93
CA PHE A 61 -0.94 8.85 8.86
C PHE A 61 -2.30 8.30 9.33
N ARG A 62 -2.29 7.13 9.99
CA ARG A 62 -3.52 6.57 10.58
C ARG A 62 -4.14 7.51 11.60
N GLY A 63 -3.34 8.14 12.46
CA GLY A 63 -3.79 9.11 13.45
C GLY A 63 -4.53 10.27 12.82
N GLU A 64 -3.96 10.86 11.77
CA GLU A 64 -4.57 12.00 11.07
C GLU A 64 -5.88 11.64 10.37
N LEU A 65 -5.99 10.44 9.77
CA LEU A 65 -7.26 9.94 9.24
C LEU A 65 -8.37 9.92 10.29
N ASN A 66 -8.08 9.40 11.48
CA ASN A 66 -9.04 9.35 12.58
C ASN A 66 -9.41 10.76 13.07
N ASP A 67 -8.45 11.69 13.11
CA ASP A 67 -8.69 13.08 13.50
C ASP A 67 -9.59 13.83 12.49
N MET A 68 -9.53 13.45 11.20
CA MET A 68 -10.44 13.92 10.16
C MET A 68 -11.81 13.21 10.15
N GLY A 69 -12.01 12.23 11.04
CA GLY A 69 -13.28 11.51 11.19
C GLY A 69 -13.44 10.30 10.27
N VAL A 70 -12.36 9.81 9.66
CA VAL A 70 -12.36 8.58 8.84
C VAL A 70 -12.17 7.37 9.74
N GLU A 71 -13.00 6.34 9.60
CA GLU A 71 -12.82 5.10 10.35
C GLU A 71 -11.61 4.32 9.82
N THR A 72 -10.75 3.84 10.72
CA THR A 72 -9.58 3.03 10.36
C THR A 72 -9.64 1.65 11.02
N THR A 73 -9.28 0.60 10.28
CA THR A 73 -9.23 -0.78 10.79
C THR A 73 -8.02 -1.55 10.27
N ALA A 74 -7.69 -2.66 10.93
CA ALA A 74 -6.58 -3.53 10.57
C ALA A 74 -7.12 -4.82 9.97
N LEU A 75 -6.66 -5.18 8.78
CA LEU A 75 -6.87 -6.51 8.20
C LEU A 75 -5.67 -7.39 8.55
N VAL A 76 -5.80 -8.21 9.59
CA VAL A 76 -4.67 -9.02 10.11
C VAL A 76 -4.62 -10.42 9.49
N SER A 77 -5.71 -10.85 8.85
CA SER A 77 -5.89 -12.25 8.44
C SER A 77 -5.63 -12.53 6.97
N SER A 78 -6.47 -11.98 6.09
CA SER A 78 -6.43 -12.26 4.66
C SER A 78 -7.32 -11.26 3.92
N PRO A 79 -6.85 -10.72 2.79
CA PRO A 79 -7.64 -9.87 1.90
C PRO A 79 -8.92 -10.50 1.34
N LEU A 80 -9.14 -11.82 1.53
CA LEU A 80 -10.41 -12.47 1.17
C LEU A 80 -11.64 -11.82 1.81
N LEU A 81 -11.48 -11.17 2.97
CA LEU A 81 -12.56 -10.45 3.65
C LEU A 81 -13.02 -9.18 2.92
N LEU A 82 -12.25 -8.68 1.95
CA LEU A 82 -12.67 -7.54 1.14
C LEU A 82 -13.94 -7.85 0.35
N SER A 83 -14.18 -9.13 0.01
CA SER A 83 -15.40 -9.58 -0.68
C SER A 83 -16.69 -9.29 0.10
N ASP A 84 -16.62 -9.27 1.43
CA ASP A 84 -17.76 -9.09 2.33
C ASP A 84 -18.09 -7.61 2.63
N LEU A 85 -17.33 -6.65 2.09
CA LEU A 85 -17.59 -5.23 2.28
C LEU A 85 -18.84 -4.76 1.51
N ASP A 86 -19.72 -4.03 2.20
CA ASP A 86 -20.97 -3.49 1.64
C ASP A 86 -20.73 -2.26 0.75
N HIS A 87 -19.75 -1.41 1.10
CA HIS A 87 -19.46 -0.12 0.45
C HIS A 87 -17.99 -0.01 -0.01
N PRO A 88 -17.54 -0.85 -0.96
CA PRO A 88 -16.17 -0.81 -1.47
C PRO A 88 -15.79 0.54 -2.08
N GLU A 89 -16.72 1.23 -2.74
CA GLU A 89 -16.54 2.56 -3.33
C GLU A 89 -16.24 3.68 -2.32
N GLU A 90 -16.55 3.46 -1.03
CA GLU A 90 -16.24 4.38 0.07
C GLU A 90 -15.07 3.85 0.94
N THR A 91 -14.30 2.88 0.42
CA THR A 91 -13.24 2.19 1.16
C THR A 91 -11.88 2.32 0.49
N ILE A 92 -10.84 2.58 1.29
CA ILE A 92 -9.44 2.52 0.89
C ILE A 92 -8.78 1.30 1.54
N PHE A 93 -8.07 0.50 0.74
CA PHE A 93 -7.23 -0.59 1.22
C PHE A 93 -5.74 -0.23 1.03
N VAL A 94 -5.02 -0.12 2.15
CA VAL A 94 -3.60 0.30 2.19
C VAL A 94 -2.72 -0.91 2.43
N ILE A 95 -1.82 -1.17 1.50
CA ILE A 95 -0.77 -2.19 1.56
C ILE A 95 0.57 -1.45 1.62
N SER A 96 1.34 -1.66 2.68
CA SER A 96 2.68 -1.08 2.85
C SER A 96 3.68 -2.17 3.22
N GLY A 97 4.85 -2.17 2.58
CA GLY A 97 6.03 -2.96 2.99
C GLY A 97 5.71 -4.41 3.28
N VAL A 98 5.45 -5.21 2.24
CA VAL A 98 5.05 -6.61 2.41
C VAL A 98 6.26 -7.42 2.93
N GLU A 99 6.27 -7.72 4.23
CA GLU A 99 7.41 -8.36 4.92
C GLU A 99 7.41 -9.90 4.85
N ARG A 100 6.33 -10.50 4.34
CA ARG A 100 6.13 -11.96 4.35
C ARG A 100 5.55 -12.50 3.06
N ASP A 101 6.07 -13.67 2.73
CA ASP A 101 5.55 -14.52 1.65
C ASP A 101 4.23 -15.22 2.05
N THR A 102 3.47 -15.67 1.05
CA THR A 102 2.25 -16.46 1.22
C THR A 102 2.51 -17.72 2.03
N ILE A 103 1.56 -18.07 2.88
CA ILE A 103 1.52 -19.40 3.50
C ILE A 103 1.02 -20.36 2.43
N SER A 104 1.95 -20.94 1.68
CA SER A 104 1.67 -21.97 0.66
C SER A 104 1.05 -23.21 1.31
N LEU A 105 -0.27 -23.29 1.26
CA LEU A 105 -1.02 -24.49 1.60
C LEU A 105 -1.27 -25.30 0.32
N PRO A 106 -1.13 -26.64 0.37
CA PRO A 106 -1.42 -27.47 -0.80
C PRO A 106 -2.89 -27.34 -1.21
N ARG A 107 -3.13 -26.83 -2.43
CA ARG A 107 -4.48 -26.70 -3.00
C ARG A 107 -4.75 -27.81 -4.01
N PHE A 108 -5.97 -28.34 -4.02
CA PHE A 108 -6.42 -29.29 -5.04
C PHE A 108 -6.95 -28.51 -6.24
N THR A 109 -6.11 -28.27 -7.23
CA THR A 109 -6.52 -27.67 -8.49
C THR A 109 -7.27 -28.72 -9.31
N GLY A 110 -8.51 -28.42 -9.70
CA GLY A 110 -9.40 -29.37 -10.39
C GLY A 110 -8.97 -29.73 -11.81
N GLU A 111 -7.85 -29.20 -12.32
CA GLU A 111 -7.37 -29.40 -13.68
C GLU A 111 -5.87 -29.71 -13.72
N ASP A 112 -5.54 -30.81 -14.39
CA ASP A 112 -4.25 -31.44 -14.74
C ASP A 112 -3.16 -31.65 -13.67
N ASP A 113 -3.02 -30.79 -12.65
CA ASP A 113 -2.20 -31.04 -11.46
C ASP A 113 -3.11 -31.22 -10.24
N ILE A 114 -3.01 -32.37 -9.57
CA ILE A 114 -3.90 -32.74 -8.46
C ILE A 114 -3.56 -31.94 -7.19
N VAL A 115 -2.32 -31.44 -7.05
CA VAL A 115 -1.87 -30.65 -5.89
C VAL A 115 -0.83 -29.63 -6.33
N GLN A 116 -1.14 -28.34 -6.19
CA GLN A 116 -0.17 -27.26 -6.37
C GLN A 116 0.44 -26.88 -5.01
N PHE A 117 1.77 -26.94 -4.91
CA PHE A 117 2.52 -26.76 -3.66
C PHE A 117 3.22 -25.40 -3.53
N SER A 118 3.30 -24.60 -4.60
CA SER A 118 3.89 -23.26 -4.56
C SER A 118 2.87 -22.22 -5.00
N GLU A 119 2.63 -21.25 -4.12
CA GLU A 119 1.94 -20.02 -4.44
C GLU A 119 2.96 -18.98 -4.90
N GLY A 120 2.47 -17.91 -5.54
CA GLY A 120 3.31 -16.77 -5.83
C GLY A 120 3.67 -16.03 -4.55
N ASP A 121 4.83 -15.38 -4.58
CA ASP A 121 5.27 -14.40 -3.61
C ASP A 121 4.13 -13.46 -3.13
N GLY A 122 4.01 -13.33 -1.80
CA GLY A 122 3.21 -12.32 -1.08
C GLY A 122 1.71 -12.53 -0.96
N TYR A 123 0.98 -12.62 -2.07
CA TYR A 123 -0.47 -12.86 -2.05
C TYR A 123 -0.86 -14.10 -2.85
N THR A 124 -1.80 -14.86 -2.31
CA THR A 124 -2.30 -16.04 -3.00
C THR A 124 -3.18 -15.64 -4.18
N SER A 125 -3.37 -16.54 -5.16
CA SER A 125 -4.22 -16.25 -6.31
C SER A 125 -5.64 -15.81 -5.93
N SER A 126 -6.23 -16.42 -4.88
CA SER A 126 -7.56 -16.03 -4.40
C SER A 126 -7.57 -14.64 -3.76
N GLU A 127 -6.51 -14.29 -3.01
CA GLU A 127 -6.40 -12.95 -2.42
C GLU A 127 -6.18 -11.87 -3.48
N ILE A 128 -5.36 -12.16 -4.49
CA ILE A 128 -5.18 -11.26 -5.65
C ILE A 128 -6.50 -11.04 -6.38
N VAL A 129 -7.31 -12.09 -6.56
CA VAL A 129 -8.65 -11.97 -7.14
C VAL A 129 -9.57 -11.13 -6.25
N ALA A 130 -9.59 -11.37 -4.93
CA ALA A 130 -10.42 -10.59 -4.01
C ALA A 130 -10.05 -9.09 -4.00
N ILE A 131 -8.75 -8.76 -4.07
CA ILE A 131 -8.28 -7.36 -4.18
C ILE A 131 -8.67 -6.77 -5.55
N SER A 132 -8.53 -7.53 -6.64
CA SER A 132 -8.98 -7.11 -7.99
C SER A 132 -10.48 -6.82 -8.00
N GLU A 133 -11.31 -7.72 -7.46
CA GLU A 133 -12.77 -7.56 -7.39
C GLU A 133 -13.19 -6.40 -6.46
N PHE A 134 -12.41 -6.13 -5.40
CA PHE A 134 -12.61 -4.94 -4.58
C PHE A 134 -12.43 -3.65 -5.39
N VAL A 135 -11.39 -3.58 -6.23
CA VAL A 135 -11.18 -2.46 -7.15
C VAL A 135 -12.29 -2.41 -8.20
N GLU A 136 -12.66 -3.53 -8.81
CA GLU A 136 -13.75 -3.58 -9.81
C GLU A 136 -15.09 -3.07 -9.26
N ARG A 137 -15.33 -3.20 -7.94
CA ARG A 137 -16.53 -2.68 -7.25
C ARG A 137 -16.42 -1.21 -6.81
N GLY A 138 -15.34 -0.51 -7.16
CA GLY A 138 -15.15 0.91 -6.84
C GLY A 138 -14.09 1.21 -5.79
N GLY A 139 -13.50 0.17 -5.18
CA GLY A 139 -12.50 0.33 -4.13
C GLY A 139 -11.21 1.02 -4.58
N THR A 140 -10.60 1.74 -3.65
CA THR A 140 -9.28 2.34 -3.85
C THR A 140 -8.22 1.51 -3.14
N VAL A 141 -7.19 1.05 -3.87
CA VAL A 141 -6.03 0.39 -3.28
C VAL A 141 -4.82 1.31 -3.34
N ILE A 142 -4.08 1.40 -2.25
CA ILE A 142 -2.77 2.06 -2.20
C ILE A 142 -1.75 0.98 -1.87
N LEU A 143 -0.86 0.70 -2.82
CA LEU A 143 0.16 -0.33 -2.72
C LEU A 143 1.53 0.35 -2.75
N MET A 144 2.22 0.28 -1.62
CA MET A 144 3.54 0.84 -1.39
C MET A 144 4.49 -0.31 -1.07
N ASP A 145 5.31 -0.68 -2.04
CA ASP A 145 6.27 -1.79 -1.90
C ASP A 145 7.44 -1.55 -2.86
N ASP A 146 8.63 -2.04 -2.57
CA ASP A 146 9.85 -1.73 -3.32
C ASP A 146 10.45 -2.96 -4.02
N PHE A 147 11.07 -3.85 -3.25
CA PHE A 147 11.73 -5.08 -3.69
C PHE A 147 10.85 -6.31 -3.45
N GLY A 148 9.60 -6.07 -3.07
CA GLY A 148 8.83 -6.96 -2.22
C GLY A 148 7.93 -7.96 -2.92
N TYR A 149 7.36 -8.78 -2.04
CA TYR A 149 6.47 -9.89 -2.31
C TYR A 149 5.14 -9.47 -2.97
N SER A 150 4.83 -8.16 -3.11
CA SER A 150 3.63 -7.72 -3.84
C SER A 150 3.72 -7.83 -5.37
N SER A 151 4.85 -8.29 -5.92
CA SER A 151 5.10 -8.41 -7.35
C SER A 151 3.98 -9.13 -8.13
N ASN A 152 3.39 -10.20 -7.57
CA ASN A 152 2.28 -10.90 -8.24
C ASN A 152 0.98 -10.08 -8.25
N LEU A 153 0.73 -9.31 -7.20
CA LEU A 153 -0.41 -8.39 -7.15
C LEU A 153 -0.21 -7.25 -8.16
N ALA A 154 0.98 -6.67 -8.26
CA ALA A 154 1.30 -5.67 -9.29
C ALA A 154 1.15 -6.25 -10.71
N ALA A 155 1.60 -7.48 -10.94
CA ALA A 155 1.49 -8.17 -12.22
C ALA A 155 0.04 -8.41 -12.67
N LYS A 156 -0.90 -8.60 -11.73
CA LYS A 156 -2.34 -8.71 -12.03
C LYS A 156 -2.87 -7.45 -12.74
N PHE A 157 -2.29 -6.28 -12.45
CA PHE A 157 -2.63 -5.01 -13.10
C PHE A 157 -1.69 -4.66 -14.27
N GLY A 158 -0.77 -5.56 -14.62
CA GLY A 158 0.17 -5.40 -15.73
C GLY A 158 1.40 -4.55 -15.41
N LEU A 159 1.78 -4.48 -14.12
CA LEU A 159 2.99 -3.80 -13.64
C LEU A 159 4.05 -4.82 -13.21
N GLU A 160 5.30 -4.43 -13.34
CA GLU A 160 6.45 -5.24 -12.95
C GLU A 160 7.45 -4.35 -12.22
N TYR A 161 7.87 -4.76 -11.03
CA TYR A 161 8.97 -4.11 -10.32
C TYR A 161 10.29 -4.47 -10.97
N THR A 162 11.23 -3.54 -10.96
CA THR A 162 12.59 -3.80 -11.44
C THR A 162 13.36 -4.66 -10.45
N ASN A 163 12.94 -4.71 -9.17
CA ASN A 163 13.60 -5.41 -8.07
C ASN A 163 15.07 -4.97 -7.85
N HIS A 164 15.43 -3.83 -8.42
CA HIS A 164 16.76 -3.24 -8.32
C HIS A 164 16.67 -1.91 -7.61
N ARG A 165 17.73 -1.57 -6.90
CA ARG A 165 17.77 -0.36 -6.10
C ARG A 165 17.92 0.84 -7.02
N LEU A 166 17.08 1.84 -6.81
CA LEU A 166 17.09 3.07 -7.59
C LEU A 166 17.94 4.13 -6.91
N PHE A 167 18.88 4.68 -7.69
CA PHE A 167 19.74 5.79 -7.29
C PHE A 167 19.59 6.97 -8.24
N THR A 168 20.08 8.13 -7.82
CA THR A 168 20.15 9.33 -8.64
C THR A 168 21.38 10.16 -8.31
N ASP A 169 21.96 10.80 -9.32
CA ASP A 169 23.16 11.63 -9.14
C ASP A 169 22.86 13.05 -8.64
N TYR A 170 21.62 13.55 -8.83
CA TYR A 170 21.27 14.95 -8.57
C TYR A 170 19.91 15.16 -7.88
N SER A 171 19.08 14.12 -7.79
CA SER A 171 17.74 14.21 -7.21
C SER A 171 17.64 13.44 -5.90
N TYR A 172 18.73 13.31 -5.15
CA TYR A 172 18.72 12.73 -3.81
C TYR A 172 18.87 13.85 -2.77
N ASP A 173 18.50 13.57 -1.53
CA ASP A 173 18.68 14.52 -0.45
C ASP A 173 20.12 14.57 0.04
N SER A 174 20.73 15.77 0.05
CA SER A 174 22.15 15.90 0.42
C SER A 174 22.45 15.70 1.90
N GLU A 175 21.46 15.89 2.77
CA GLU A 175 21.63 15.75 4.22
C GLU A 175 21.38 14.31 4.67
N LEU A 176 20.38 13.66 4.10
CA LEU A 176 20.01 12.27 4.39
C LEU A 176 20.81 11.25 3.58
N GLY A 177 21.31 11.64 2.40
CA GLY A 177 22.18 10.84 1.54
C GLY A 177 21.46 10.21 0.34
N SER A 178 22.23 9.47 -0.46
CA SER A 178 21.79 8.83 -1.72
C SER A 178 20.67 7.80 -1.56
N ASP A 179 20.39 7.40 -0.32
CA ASP A 179 19.30 6.50 0.01
C ASP A 179 17.95 7.21 -0.13
N PHE A 180 17.91 8.53 0.03
CA PHE A 180 16.69 9.32 0.00
C PHE A 180 16.55 10.02 -1.35
N VAL A 181 15.56 9.60 -2.15
CA VAL A 181 15.40 10.04 -3.53
C VAL A 181 14.16 10.91 -3.66
N TRP A 182 14.30 12.05 -4.32
CA TRP A 182 13.21 12.93 -4.68
C TRP A 182 12.52 12.45 -5.96
N VAL A 183 11.22 12.24 -5.85
CA VAL A 183 10.32 11.84 -6.92
C VAL A 183 9.32 12.96 -7.14
N ASN A 184 9.67 13.87 -8.04
CA ASN A 184 8.86 15.04 -8.30
C ASN A 184 7.83 14.74 -9.40
N THR A 185 6.60 15.19 -9.19
CA THR A 185 5.55 15.14 -10.21
C THR A 185 5.06 16.54 -10.52
N THR A 186 4.76 16.76 -11.79
CA THR A 186 4.15 18.01 -12.28
C THR A 186 2.80 17.66 -12.88
N SER A 187 1.75 18.35 -12.45
CA SER A 187 0.37 18.03 -12.88
C SER A 187 -0.04 16.58 -12.60
N ALA A 188 0.03 16.14 -11.34
CA ALA A 188 -0.19 14.75 -10.93
C ALA A 188 -1.55 14.14 -11.37
N PHE A 189 -2.55 14.97 -11.67
CA PHE A 189 -3.88 14.53 -12.10
C PHE A 189 -4.09 14.57 -13.62
N ASN A 190 -3.06 14.93 -14.40
CA ASN A 190 -3.13 14.90 -15.86
C ASN A 190 -2.65 13.56 -16.42
N PHE A 191 -3.58 12.62 -16.58
CA PHE A 191 -3.29 11.27 -17.08
C PHE A 191 -3.19 11.18 -18.61
N THR A 192 -3.29 12.30 -19.33
CA THR A 192 -3.27 12.33 -20.81
C THR A 192 -2.15 13.20 -21.34
N SER A 193 -1.74 12.96 -22.59
CA SER A 193 -0.79 13.83 -23.30
C SER A 193 -1.41 15.18 -23.73
N ALA A 194 -2.71 15.39 -23.50
CA ALA A 194 -3.36 16.66 -23.75
C ALA A 194 -3.07 17.64 -22.60
N GLN A 195 -2.56 18.83 -22.93
CA GLN A 195 -2.29 19.86 -21.94
C GLN A 195 -3.59 20.40 -21.35
N GLY A 196 -3.66 20.49 -20.01
CA GLY A 196 -4.58 21.36 -19.28
C GLY A 196 -6.02 20.87 -19.08
N MET A 197 -6.30 19.55 -19.04
CA MET A 197 -7.69 19.09 -19.17
C MET A 197 -8.31 18.34 -17.98
N GLN A 198 -7.62 18.15 -16.84
CA GLN A 198 -8.14 17.32 -15.73
C GLN A 198 -8.03 18.02 -14.34
N THR A 199 -8.31 19.33 -14.25
CA THR A 199 -8.36 20.05 -12.95
C THR A 199 -9.50 19.60 -12.04
N GLY A 200 -10.45 18.79 -12.53
CA GLY A 200 -11.59 18.31 -11.75
C GLY A 200 -11.54 16.86 -11.30
N VAL A 201 -10.38 16.20 -11.37
CA VAL A 201 -10.22 14.84 -10.83
C VAL A 201 -10.17 14.87 -9.30
N ASN A 202 -9.37 15.77 -8.75
CA ASN A 202 -9.26 15.91 -7.30
C ASN A 202 -10.31 16.90 -6.77
N PRO A 203 -11.21 16.49 -5.86
CA PRO A 203 -12.27 17.36 -5.33
C PRO A 203 -11.73 18.57 -4.55
N CYS A 204 -10.53 18.47 -3.97
CA CYS A 204 -9.90 19.57 -3.22
C CYS A 204 -9.18 20.60 -4.10
N LEU A 205 -9.12 20.36 -5.42
CA LEU A 205 -8.49 21.26 -6.40
C LEU A 205 -9.47 21.71 -7.49
N ARG A 206 -10.72 21.26 -7.40
CA ARG A 206 -11.77 21.59 -8.38
C ARG A 206 -12.40 22.93 -8.00
N ASP A 207 -12.31 23.87 -8.92
CA ASP A 207 -12.88 25.22 -8.87
C ASP A 207 -13.32 25.55 -10.30
N ALA A 208 -14.58 25.28 -10.63
CA ALA A 208 -15.08 25.28 -11.99
C ALA A 208 -15.36 26.69 -12.54
N ASP A 209 -15.73 27.63 -11.68
CA ASP A 209 -16.02 29.02 -12.04
C ASP A 209 -14.91 30.02 -11.67
N MET A 210 -13.87 29.55 -10.98
CA MET A 210 -12.66 30.28 -10.60
C MET A 210 -12.92 31.42 -9.61
N ASP A 211 -13.86 31.21 -8.68
CA ASP A 211 -14.18 32.17 -7.62
C ASP A 211 -13.20 32.09 -6.41
N GLY A 212 -12.37 31.03 -6.36
CA GLY A 212 -11.40 30.79 -5.31
C GLY A 212 -11.91 29.90 -4.17
N VAL A 213 -13.06 29.26 -4.34
CA VAL A 213 -13.64 28.27 -3.44
C VAL A 213 -13.62 26.91 -4.12
N VAL A 214 -13.35 25.84 -3.36
CA VAL A 214 -13.44 24.50 -3.93
C VAL A 214 -14.90 24.14 -4.16
N ASP A 215 -15.23 23.57 -5.32
CA ASP A 215 -16.60 23.26 -5.73
C ASP A 215 -17.40 22.51 -4.66
N VAL A 216 -16.76 21.58 -3.94
CA VAL A 216 -17.40 20.76 -2.91
C VAL A 216 -17.81 21.54 -1.65
N LEU A 217 -17.33 22.76 -1.49
CA LEU A 217 -17.73 23.69 -0.43
C LEU A 217 -18.56 24.86 -0.95
N ASP A 218 -18.76 24.92 -2.26
CA ASP A 218 -19.47 26.00 -2.91
C ASP A 218 -20.98 25.72 -2.98
N GLN A 219 -21.78 26.74 -2.72
CA GLN A 219 -23.24 26.68 -2.80
C GLN A 219 -23.74 26.62 -4.24
N ASP A 220 -23.03 27.26 -5.17
CA ASP A 220 -23.31 27.17 -6.61
C ASP A 220 -21.97 27.14 -7.38
N PRO A 221 -21.37 25.94 -7.57
CA PRO A 221 -20.07 25.74 -8.24
C PRO A 221 -20.00 26.21 -9.71
N SER A 222 -21.03 26.87 -10.20
CA SER A 222 -21.13 27.35 -11.58
C SER A 222 -21.36 28.86 -11.69
N ASP A 223 -21.55 29.56 -10.56
CA ASP A 223 -21.79 31.00 -10.51
C ASP A 223 -20.68 31.70 -9.72
N PRO A 224 -19.73 32.39 -10.39
CA PRO A 224 -18.55 32.98 -9.74
C PRO A 224 -18.86 34.15 -8.80
N GLU A 225 -20.13 34.56 -8.70
CA GLU A 225 -20.60 35.57 -7.75
C GLU A 225 -21.12 34.95 -6.43
N VAL A 226 -21.27 33.62 -6.38
CA VAL A 226 -21.83 32.85 -5.27
C VAL A 226 -20.80 31.85 -4.78
N GLY A 227 -20.00 32.24 -3.78
CA GLY A 227 -19.06 31.34 -3.12
C GLY A 227 -19.41 31.02 -1.66
N ALA A 228 -18.46 30.41 -0.93
CA ALA A 228 -18.56 30.17 0.50
C ALA A 228 -18.14 31.40 1.34
N GLN A 229 -19.10 32.04 2.03
CA GLN A 229 -18.84 33.25 2.83
C GLN A 229 -17.89 33.05 4.02
N PHE A 230 -17.66 31.82 4.49
CA PHE A 230 -16.74 31.54 5.59
C PHE A 230 -16.25 30.09 5.58
N VAL A 231 -15.00 29.89 5.17
CA VAL A 231 -14.32 28.60 5.23
C VAL A 231 -13.28 28.61 6.35
N THR A 232 -13.26 27.55 7.14
CA THR A 232 -12.28 27.27 8.20
C THR A 232 -11.59 25.95 7.93
N ALA A 233 -10.42 25.72 8.55
CA ALA A 233 -9.73 24.44 8.44
C ALA A 233 -10.63 23.24 8.83
N SER A 234 -11.48 23.40 9.85
CA SER A 234 -12.41 22.36 10.28
C SER A 234 -13.54 22.11 9.27
N SER A 235 -14.06 23.15 8.62
CA SER A 235 -15.10 22.98 7.58
C SER A 235 -14.51 22.49 6.25
N SER A 236 -13.20 22.59 6.06
CA SER A 236 -12.50 22.05 4.89
C SER A 236 -12.36 20.52 4.92
N GLY A 237 -12.65 19.85 6.04
CA GLY A 237 -12.72 18.39 6.13
C GLY A 237 -11.49 17.69 5.56
N LEU A 238 -11.70 16.73 4.68
CA LEU A 238 -10.66 15.98 3.96
C LEU A 238 -9.80 16.83 3.02
N CYS A 239 -10.19 18.08 2.73
CA CYS A 239 -9.40 19.05 1.98
C CYS A 239 -8.60 20.01 2.86
N SER A 240 -8.61 19.85 4.18
CA SER A 240 -8.00 20.79 5.12
C SER A 240 -6.48 20.96 4.95
N HIS A 241 -5.77 19.96 4.43
CA HIS A 241 -4.34 20.03 4.12
C HIS A 241 -4.00 21.04 3.01
N ARG A 242 -4.98 21.42 2.18
CA ARG A 242 -4.82 22.45 1.14
C ARG A 242 -5.23 23.84 1.60
N PHE A 243 -5.87 23.99 2.75
CA PHE A 243 -6.39 25.27 3.22
C PHE A 243 -5.29 26.11 3.89
N LEU A 244 -5.01 27.30 3.33
CA LEU A 244 -3.96 28.22 3.77
C LEU A 244 -4.49 29.36 4.66
N GLY A 245 -5.75 29.28 5.09
CA GLY A 245 -6.41 30.32 5.88
C GLY A 245 -7.23 31.29 5.03
N THR A 246 -7.67 32.39 5.65
CA THR A 246 -8.49 33.42 5.00
C THR A 246 -7.66 34.69 4.80
N ASP A 247 -7.76 35.30 3.62
CA ASP A 247 -7.15 36.60 3.35
C ASP A 247 -7.87 37.69 4.16
N GLN A 248 -7.13 38.43 4.98
CA GLN A 248 -7.68 39.45 5.88
C GLN A 248 -8.18 40.71 5.15
N ALA A 249 -7.75 40.94 3.90
CA ALA A 249 -8.13 42.10 3.12
C ALA A 249 -9.39 41.85 2.28
N THR A 250 -9.53 40.64 1.73
CA THR A 250 -10.69 40.26 0.88
C THR A 250 -11.73 39.42 1.60
N ASN A 251 -11.41 38.89 2.78
CA ASN A 251 -12.19 37.86 3.49
C ASN A 251 -12.43 36.58 2.67
N GLN A 252 -11.62 36.33 1.64
CA GLN A 252 -11.72 35.13 0.81
C GLN A 252 -10.82 34.01 1.33
N PRO A 253 -11.24 32.74 1.22
CA PRO A 253 -10.37 31.61 1.56
C PRO A 253 -9.16 31.56 0.62
N ARG A 254 -8.05 31.04 1.14
CA ARG A 254 -6.84 30.79 0.38
C ARG A 254 -6.56 29.30 0.37
N TRP A 255 -6.29 28.78 -0.82
CA TRP A 255 -6.00 27.37 -1.03
C TRP A 255 -4.66 27.20 -1.75
N ASP A 256 -3.99 26.08 -1.49
CA ASP A 256 -2.90 25.59 -2.32
C ASP A 256 -3.48 24.81 -3.51
N TRP A 257 -3.57 25.47 -4.66
CA TRP A 257 -4.05 24.88 -5.91
C TRP A 257 -2.97 24.07 -6.68
N SER A 258 -1.77 23.89 -6.11
CA SER A 258 -0.69 23.19 -6.80
C SER A 258 -1.00 21.70 -7.02
N GLN A 259 -0.76 21.23 -8.25
CA GLN A 259 -0.81 19.82 -8.61
C GLN A 259 0.58 19.17 -8.63
N ASP A 260 1.55 19.89 -8.08
CA ASP A 260 2.94 19.49 -8.05
C ASP A 260 3.25 18.94 -6.66
N TYR A 261 3.95 17.80 -6.61
CA TYR A 261 4.41 17.19 -5.37
C TYR A 261 5.90 16.88 -5.47
N ASN A 262 6.63 17.22 -4.42
CA ASN A 262 7.98 16.75 -4.17
C ASN A 262 7.89 15.61 -3.15
N ILE A 263 7.85 14.37 -3.66
CA ILE A 263 7.74 13.18 -2.82
C ILE A 263 9.14 12.70 -2.48
N LEU A 264 9.42 12.51 -1.20
CA LEU A 264 10.67 11.95 -0.71
C LEU A 264 10.50 10.46 -0.44
N THR A 265 11.33 9.63 -1.05
CA THR A 265 11.35 8.18 -0.83
C THR A 265 12.62 7.77 -0.10
N ASN A 266 12.64 6.60 0.54
CA ASN A 266 13.85 6.04 1.15
C ASN A 266 14.10 4.61 0.64
N THR A 267 15.24 4.44 -0.01
CA THR A 267 15.67 3.22 -0.70
C THR A 267 14.66 2.68 -1.72
N PRO A 268 14.10 3.52 -2.61
CA PRO A 268 13.10 3.06 -3.56
C PRO A 268 13.66 2.03 -4.56
N SER A 269 12.75 1.25 -5.13
CA SER A 269 12.95 0.57 -6.42
C SER A 269 12.23 1.35 -7.52
N ALA A 270 11.95 0.72 -8.65
CA ALA A 270 11.18 1.30 -9.74
C ALA A 270 10.27 0.27 -10.41
N PHE A 271 9.37 0.73 -11.27
CA PHE A 271 8.66 -0.12 -12.21
C PHE A 271 9.34 -0.19 -13.57
N GLU A 272 9.15 -1.30 -14.27
CA GLU A 272 9.66 -1.52 -15.62
C GLU A 272 9.07 -0.49 -16.61
N LYS A 273 9.94 0.14 -17.40
CA LYS A 273 9.57 1.28 -18.27
C LYS A 273 8.50 0.92 -19.28
N THR A 274 8.58 -0.28 -19.83
CA THR A 274 7.73 -0.72 -20.95
C THR A 274 6.33 -1.12 -20.53
N SER A 275 6.16 -1.67 -19.32
CA SER A 275 4.86 -2.13 -18.79
C SER A 275 4.07 -1.00 -18.10
N SER A 276 4.78 -0.03 -17.50
CA SER A 276 4.22 0.98 -16.59
C SER A 276 3.22 1.97 -17.20
N TYR A 277 3.38 2.36 -18.47
CA TYR A 277 2.47 3.32 -19.13
C TYR A 277 1.71 2.65 -20.27
N ASN A 278 0.42 2.40 -20.06
CA ASN A 278 -0.45 1.87 -21.09
C ASN A 278 -1.89 2.35 -20.89
N PRO A 279 -2.28 3.49 -21.49
CA PRO A 279 -3.65 4.02 -21.39
C PRO A 279 -4.73 3.09 -21.93
N ALA A 280 -4.41 2.17 -22.84
CA ALA A 280 -5.36 1.18 -23.37
C ALA A 280 -5.68 0.08 -22.35
N GLU A 281 -4.80 -0.11 -21.37
CA GLU A 281 -4.98 -0.99 -20.21
C GLU A 281 -5.14 -0.15 -18.92
N HIS A 282 -5.52 1.12 -19.07
CA HIS A 282 -5.83 2.06 -17.98
C HIS A 282 -4.69 2.30 -16.97
N ARG A 283 -3.43 2.14 -17.40
CA ARG A 283 -2.23 2.43 -16.60
C ARG A 283 -1.62 3.78 -16.97
N TYR A 284 -1.41 4.62 -15.96
CA TYR A 284 -0.91 5.99 -16.11
C TYR A 284 0.26 6.24 -15.15
N VAL A 285 1.40 6.67 -15.69
CA VAL A 285 2.58 6.99 -14.87
C VAL A 285 2.44 8.41 -14.38
N ILE A 286 2.41 8.58 -13.05
CA ILE A 286 2.19 9.87 -12.38
C ILE A 286 3.52 10.53 -12.03
N ALA A 287 4.50 9.75 -11.60
CA ALA A 287 5.83 10.26 -11.27
C ALA A 287 6.94 9.36 -11.80
N LYS A 288 8.03 10.01 -12.23
CA LYS A 288 9.25 9.38 -12.72
C LYS A 288 10.45 10.07 -12.08
N THR A 289 11.54 9.32 -11.94
CA THR A 289 12.85 9.93 -11.65
C THR A 289 13.39 10.72 -12.84
N THR A 290 14.54 11.37 -12.64
CA THR A 290 15.26 12.12 -13.69
C THR A 290 16.05 11.20 -14.62
N GLN A 291 16.58 11.76 -15.72
CA GLN A 291 17.45 11.02 -16.65
C GLN A 291 18.80 10.61 -16.03
N ASP A 292 19.19 11.28 -14.95
CA ASP A 292 20.42 11.01 -14.19
C ASP A 292 20.17 10.04 -13.02
N SER A 293 19.09 9.26 -13.11
CA SER A 293 18.84 8.12 -12.22
C SER A 293 19.35 6.83 -12.85
N TRP A 294 19.60 5.84 -12.01
CA TRP A 294 20.08 4.53 -12.44
C TRP A 294 19.60 3.43 -11.51
N LEU A 295 19.42 2.23 -12.08
CA LEU A 295 19.14 1.01 -11.33
C LEU A 295 20.43 0.23 -11.12
N ASP A 296 20.71 -0.09 -9.87
CA ASP A 296 21.84 -0.91 -9.43
C ASP A 296 21.53 -2.38 -9.72
N ASN A 297 21.82 -2.80 -10.95
CA ASN A 297 21.48 -4.13 -11.42
C ASN A 297 22.47 -5.20 -10.93
N ASN A 298 23.65 -4.77 -10.47
CA ASN A 298 24.73 -5.64 -10.04
C ASN A 298 24.98 -5.59 -8.51
N ASP A 299 24.15 -4.85 -7.78
CA ASP A 299 24.16 -4.66 -6.33
C ASP A 299 25.52 -4.19 -5.77
N ASP A 300 26.29 -3.44 -6.57
CA ASP A 300 27.61 -2.94 -6.16
C ASP A 300 27.58 -1.51 -5.61
N GLY A 301 26.43 -0.83 -5.73
CA GLY A 301 26.21 0.53 -5.23
C GLY A 301 26.94 1.63 -6.01
N ASN A 302 27.56 1.33 -7.15
CA ASN A 302 28.25 2.29 -7.99
C ASN A 302 27.69 2.34 -9.42
N TYR A 303 27.48 3.56 -9.90
CA TYR A 303 27.05 3.80 -11.27
C TYR A 303 28.06 3.27 -12.30
N THR A 304 27.68 2.16 -12.94
CA THR A 304 28.48 1.43 -13.94
C THR A 304 27.64 1.17 -15.19
N VAL A 305 27.41 2.22 -15.98
CA VAL A 305 26.72 2.09 -17.28
C VAL A 305 27.68 1.61 -18.35
N GLY A 306 27.39 0.44 -18.90
CA GLY A 306 28.21 -0.13 -19.96
C GLY A 306 27.95 -1.61 -20.14
N ASN A 307 27.60 -1.99 -21.38
CA ASN A 307 27.29 -3.37 -21.72
C ASN A 307 28.57 -4.20 -21.82
N TYR A 308 29.12 -4.61 -20.67
CA TYR A 308 30.14 -5.66 -20.59
C TYR A 308 29.49 -7.06 -20.69
N ALA A 309 28.36 -7.21 -21.38
CA ALA A 309 27.71 -8.50 -21.64
C ALA A 309 28.67 -9.53 -22.26
N ALA A 310 29.70 -9.09 -23.01
CA ALA A 310 30.77 -9.95 -23.51
C ALA A 310 31.62 -10.62 -22.41
N PHE A 311 31.59 -10.07 -21.19
CA PHE A 311 32.26 -10.57 -19.98
C PHE A 311 31.27 -11.08 -18.92
N GLY A 312 29.96 -11.11 -19.21
CA GLY A 312 28.93 -11.57 -18.28
C GLY A 312 28.62 -10.60 -17.13
N ILE A 313 29.02 -9.34 -17.25
CA ILE A 313 28.69 -8.28 -16.27
C ILE A 313 27.45 -7.54 -16.79
N VAL A 314 26.38 -7.57 -16.01
CA VAL A 314 25.18 -6.75 -16.22
C VAL A 314 25.54 -5.35 -15.76
N GLY A 315 25.47 -4.38 -16.67
CA GLY A 315 25.67 -2.97 -16.32
C GLY A 315 24.37 -2.36 -15.83
N ASP A 316 24.49 -1.19 -15.20
CA ASP A 316 23.34 -0.45 -14.70
C ASP A 316 22.49 0.08 -15.83
N GLU A 317 21.20 0.20 -15.54
CA GLU A 317 20.26 0.83 -16.44
C GLU A 317 20.10 2.29 -16.10
N GLN A 318 20.18 3.18 -17.10
CA GLN A 318 19.96 4.61 -16.92
C GLN A 318 18.47 4.96 -17.05
N GLY A 319 18.00 5.90 -16.24
CA GLY A 319 16.61 6.38 -16.19
C GLY A 319 16.16 7.21 -17.40
N PRO A 320 14.96 7.81 -17.32
CA PRO A 320 14.11 7.94 -16.14
C PRO A 320 13.26 6.69 -15.88
N PHE A 321 12.96 6.42 -14.61
CA PHE A 321 12.18 5.27 -14.20
C PHE A 321 10.83 5.67 -13.59
N PRO A 322 9.72 5.01 -13.95
CA PRO A 322 8.45 5.14 -13.24
C PRO A 322 8.58 4.69 -11.78
N VAL A 323 8.11 5.52 -10.85
CA VAL A 323 8.11 5.21 -9.41
C VAL A 323 6.70 5.25 -8.82
N TYR A 324 5.81 6.04 -9.43
CA TYR A 324 4.41 6.11 -9.04
C TYR A 324 3.53 5.92 -10.27
N VAL A 325 2.75 4.84 -10.27
CA VAL A 325 1.82 4.47 -11.34
C VAL A 325 0.42 4.36 -10.78
N ARG A 326 -0.55 4.86 -11.53
CA ARG A 326 -1.96 4.75 -11.22
C ARG A 326 -2.63 3.82 -12.22
N TYR A 327 -3.41 2.87 -11.72
CA TYR A 327 -4.36 2.08 -12.48
C TYR A 327 -5.77 2.60 -12.23
N CYS A 328 -6.60 2.59 -13.28
CA CYS A 328 -8.01 2.94 -13.18
C CYS A 328 -8.88 1.81 -13.73
N GLU A 329 -9.93 1.44 -13.02
CA GLU A 329 -10.90 0.45 -13.53
C GLU A 329 -11.57 0.98 -14.81
N VAL A 330 -11.94 2.26 -14.80
CA VAL A 330 -12.46 2.98 -15.97
C VAL A 330 -11.44 4.01 -16.44
N ILE A 331 -11.34 4.22 -17.75
CA ILE A 331 -10.47 5.24 -18.36
C ILE A 331 -10.52 6.56 -17.55
N LEU A 332 -9.34 7.01 -17.09
CA LEU A 332 -9.11 8.23 -16.30
C LEU A 332 -9.72 8.26 -14.89
N CYS A 333 -10.24 7.14 -14.36
CA CYS A 333 -10.87 7.07 -13.03
C CYS A 333 -11.95 8.15 -12.82
N ARG A 334 -12.77 8.43 -13.84
CA ARG A 334 -13.79 9.47 -13.75
C ARG A 334 -15.01 8.94 -13.01
N GLY A 335 -15.25 9.49 -11.83
CA GLY A 335 -16.36 9.10 -10.95
C GLY A 335 -15.83 8.64 -9.59
N TYR A 336 -16.62 8.87 -8.55
CA TYR A 336 -16.29 8.39 -7.21
C TYR A 336 -16.44 6.87 -7.12
N ASP A 337 -17.32 6.26 -7.93
CA ASP A 337 -17.57 4.82 -8.03
C ASP A 337 -16.53 4.07 -8.89
N SER A 338 -15.56 4.79 -9.46
CA SER A 338 -14.51 4.18 -10.27
C SER A 338 -13.34 3.73 -9.39
N GLY A 339 -13.15 2.41 -9.33
CA GLY A 339 -12.03 1.80 -8.64
C GLY A 339 -10.68 2.19 -9.21
N ARG A 340 -9.69 2.24 -8.33
CA ARG A 340 -8.35 2.69 -8.68
C ARG A 340 -7.30 2.01 -7.82
N VAL A 341 -6.09 1.92 -8.36
CA VAL A 341 -4.92 1.46 -7.62
C VAL A 341 -3.77 2.44 -7.78
N HIS A 342 -3.18 2.83 -6.67
CA HIS A 342 -1.99 3.66 -6.60
C HIS A 342 -0.82 2.75 -6.26
N PHE A 343 0.10 2.56 -7.19
CA PHE A 343 1.32 1.76 -7.02
C PHE A 343 2.52 2.68 -6.83
N ILE A 344 3.21 2.56 -5.71
CA ILE A 344 4.41 3.31 -5.39
C ILE A 344 5.53 2.32 -5.15
N SER A 345 6.64 2.45 -5.88
CA SER A 345 7.81 1.56 -5.77
C SER A 345 8.71 1.88 -4.58
N ASP A 346 8.09 2.22 -3.45
CA ASP A 346 8.71 2.53 -2.16
C ASP A 346 7.68 2.29 -1.04
N GLY A 347 7.98 1.34 -0.14
CA GLY A 347 7.16 1.11 1.05
C GLY A 347 7.31 2.22 2.11
N SER A 348 8.41 2.98 2.06
CA SER A 348 8.74 3.92 3.12
C SER A 348 8.07 5.29 2.98
N VAL A 349 7.41 5.59 1.86
CA VAL A 349 6.90 6.93 1.52
C VAL A 349 5.94 7.52 2.57
N LEU A 350 5.25 6.69 3.35
CA LEU A 350 4.32 7.14 4.41
C LEU A 350 4.79 6.84 5.84
N ILE A 351 6.07 6.49 6.04
CA ILE A 351 6.56 6.31 7.40
C ILE A 351 6.51 7.63 8.17
N ASN A 352 6.33 7.53 9.49
CA ASN A 352 6.16 8.66 10.39
C ASN A 352 7.21 9.76 10.19
N SER A 353 8.48 9.40 9.99
CA SER A 353 9.55 10.40 9.77
C SER A 353 9.49 11.12 8.43
N LEU A 354 8.93 10.51 7.38
CA LEU A 354 8.78 11.15 6.06
C LEU A 354 7.43 11.88 5.95
N TYR A 355 6.38 11.29 6.53
CA TYR A 355 5.04 11.86 6.60
C TYR A 355 5.01 13.15 7.43
N ASP A 356 5.69 13.16 8.57
CA ASP A 356 5.81 14.31 9.45
C ASP A 356 7.31 14.60 9.71
N PRO A 357 7.92 15.58 9.01
CA PRO A 357 9.32 15.96 9.21
C PRO A 357 9.65 16.39 10.66
N ASP A 358 8.64 16.81 11.43
CA ASP A 358 8.79 17.19 12.84
C ASP A 358 8.62 15.99 13.80
N PHE A 359 8.39 14.78 13.29
CA PHE A 359 8.23 13.58 14.09
C PHE A 359 9.48 13.30 14.95
N GLU A 360 9.27 13.11 16.25
CA GLU A 360 10.35 12.88 17.22
C GLU A 360 11.06 11.54 16.96
N SER A 361 12.13 11.60 16.15
CA SER A 361 12.94 10.44 15.78
C SER A 361 14.42 10.79 15.67
N LYS A 362 15.24 9.80 15.28
CA LYS A 362 16.64 10.02 14.93
C LYS A 362 16.84 10.94 13.72
N TYR A 363 15.78 11.20 12.95
CA TYR A 363 15.79 12.10 11.78
C TYR A 363 15.20 13.48 12.07
N LEU A 364 14.85 13.78 13.32
CA LEU A 364 14.28 15.08 13.69
C LEU A 364 15.19 16.24 13.28
N GLY A 365 14.66 17.16 12.47
CA GLY A 365 15.39 18.29 11.92
C GLY A 365 16.39 17.96 10.82
N LEU A 366 16.42 16.71 10.34
CA LEU A 366 17.18 16.26 9.16
C LEU A 366 16.28 16.00 7.96
N VAL A 367 15.02 15.62 8.18
CA VAL A 367 14.07 15.43 7.09
C VAL A 367 13.64 16.81 6.56
N PRO A 368 13.86 17.10 5.26
CA PRO A 368 13.43 18.36 4.68
C PRO A 368 11.90 18.41 4.52
N GLU A 369 11.36 19.63 4.38
CA GLU A 369 9.97 19.80 3.95
C GLU A 369 9.72 19.05 2.64
N ASN A 370 8.70 18.20 2.65
CA ASN A 370 8.30 17.37 1.52
C ASN A 370 6.77 17.36 1.41
N ASP A 371 6.25 16.82 0.31
CA ASP A 371 4.82 16.79 0.02
C ASP A 371 4.16 15.42 0.28
N ASN A 372 4.83 14.47 0.96
CA ASN A 372 4.32 13.11 1.15
C ASN A 372 2.94 13.11 1.83
N ARG A 373 2.82 13.86 2.93
CA ARG A 373 1.56 14.07 3.65
C ARG A 373 0.49 14.74 2.79
N LYS A 374 0.85 15.79 2.05
CA LYS A 374 -0.09 16.51 1.18
C LYS A 374 -0.65 15.59 0.09
N TRP A 375 0.25 14.87 -0.58
CA TRP A 375 -0.05 13.92 -1.65
C TRP A 375 -1.03 12.82 -1.22
N ILE A 376 -0.76 12.14 -0.10
CA ILE A 376 -1.62 11.05 0.34
C ILE A 376 -3.00 11.53 0.77
N LEU A 377 -3.08 12.71 1.41
CA LEU A 377 -4.36 13.29 1.80
C LEU A 377 -5.19 13.70 0.59
N ASP A 378 -4.55 14.14 -0.50
CA ASP A 378 -5.25 14.34 -1.77
C ASP A 378 -5.79 13.03 -2.35
N VAL A 379 -5.05 11.92 -2.28
CA VAL A 379 -5.53 10.59 -2.70
C VAL A 379 -6.71 10.14 -1.84
N VAL A 380 -6.64 10.35 -0.53
CA VAL A 380 -7.73 10.02 0.42
C VAL A 380 -8.98 10.84 0.13
N ALA A 381 -8.84 12.16 -0.06
CA ALA A 381 -9.96 13.02 -0.40
C ALA A 381 -10.59 12.63 -1.75
N GLU A 382 -9.77 12.27 -2.73
CA GLU A 382 -10.25 11.80 -4.04
C GLU A 382 -11.03 10.48 -3.96
N ALA A 383 -10.74 9.64 -2.98
CA ALA A 383 -11.41 8.35 -2.79
C ALA A 383 -12.66 8.46 -1.90
N LEU A 384 -12.66 9.33 -0.89
CA LEU A 384 -13.72 9.35 0.14
C LEU A 384 -14.73 10.49 -0.02
N ILE A 385 -14.43 11.52 -0.84
CA ILE A 385 -15.43 12.55 -1.19
C ILE A 385 -16.24 12.03 -2.37
N ILE A 386 -17.40 11.46 -2.07
CA ILE A 386 -18.29 10.81 -3.04
C ILE A 386 -19.40 11.72 -3.59
N ASP A 387 -19.68 12.84 -2.93
CA ASP A 387 -20.67 13.81 -3.37
C ASP A 387 -20.16 15.26 -3.26
N ASP A 388 -20.86 16.17 -3.92
CA ASP A 388 -20.57 17.60 -3.87
C ASP A 388 -21.28 18.29 -2.68
N ASN A 389 -21.70 17.55 -1.64
CA ASN A 389 -22.41 18.11 -0.49
C ASN A 389 -21.49 18.39 0.71
N GLY A 390 -20.18 18.22 0.55
CA GLY A 390 -19.20 18.64 1.54
C GLY A 390 -17.88 17.93 1.40
N THR A 391 -17.00 18.20 2.35
CA THR A 391 -15.64 17.64 2.44
C THR A 391 -15.47 16.65 3.58
N SER A 392 -16.55 16.35 4.30
CA SER A 392 -16.52 15.38 5.40
C SER A 392 -16.62 13.96 4.85
N PRO A 393 -15.93 12.99 5.48
CA PRO A 393 -16.12 11.59 5.12
C PRO A 393 -17.59 11.17 5.32
N SER A 394 -18.05 10.25 4.48
CA SER A 394 -19.38 9.62 4.59
C SER A 394 -19.47 8.72 5.83
N GLU A 395 -20.69 8.31 6.18
CA GLU A 395 -20.91 7.38 7.30
C GLU A 395 -20.30 5.99 7.09
N ASN A 396 -20.02 5.59 5.83
CA ASN A 396 -19.39 4.31 5.51
C ASN A 396 -17.91 4.44 5.13
N SER A 397 -17.32 5.64 5.22
CA SER A 397 -15.92 5.89 4.89
C SER A 397 -14.99 5.05 5.76
N LEU A 398 -14.22 4.17 5.12
CA LEU A 398 -13.37 3.20 5.81
C LEU A 398 -11.98 3.14 5.18
N VAL A 399 -10.95 3.12 6.02
CA VAL A 399 -9.56 2.82 5.60
C VAL A 399 -9.09 1.56 6.29
N ILE A 400 -8.77 0.55 5.50
CA ILE A 400 -8.30 -0.75 5.94
C ILE A 400 -6.79 -0.81 5.68
N PHE A 401 -6.01 -0.99 6.74
CA PHE A 401 -4.57 -1.26 6.62
C PHE A 401 -4.33 -2.76 6.59
N ASP A 402 -3.60 -3.25 5.58
CA ASP A 402 -3.20 -4.65 5.51
C ASP A 402 -2.08 -4.95 6.51
N GLU A 403 -2.44 -5.57 7.62
CA GLU A 403 -1.54 -6.06 8.65
C GLU A 403 -1.29 -7.57 8.53
N SER A 404 -1.82 -8.22 7.49
CA SER A 404 -1.75 -9.67 7.29
C SER A 404 -0.39 -10.14 6.77
N ARG A 405 0.44 -9.21 6.28
CA ARG A 405 1.80 -9.48 5.76
C ARG A 405 2.92 -8.88 6.59
N HIS A 406 2.60 -8.11 7.62
CA HIS A 406 3.59 -7.70 8.61
C HIS A 406 3.92 -8.84 9.57
N GLN A 407 5.17 -8.91 10.01
CA GLN A 407 5.53 -9.82 11.10
C GLN A 407 4.83 -9.38 12.38
N GLN A 408 4.45 -10.30 13.28
CA GLN A 408 3.90 -9.90 14.57
C GLN A 408 5.01 -9.90 15.63
N PRO A 409 5.05 -8.92 16.54
CA PRO A 409 6.11 -8.83 17.55
C PRO A 409 6.04 -9.97 18.57
N THR A 410 4.98 -10.78 18.56
CA THR A 410 4.79 -11.91 19.48
C THR A 410 4.64 -13.23 18.75
N ILE A 411 5.31 -14.26 19.28
CA ILE A 411 5.30 -15.65 18.79
C ILE A 411 3.86 -16.21 18.61
N PHE A 412 2.93 -15.78 19.46
CA PHE A 412 1.53 -16.21 19.41
C PHE A 412 0.69 -15.43 18.38
N GLY A 413 1.11 -14.22 17.99
CA GLY A 413 0.44 -13.43 16.95
C GLY A 413 0.51 -14.10 15.59
N ASP A 414 1.70 -14.55 15.19
CA ASP A 414 1.90 -15.28 13.92
C ASP A 414 1.12 -16.61 13.88
N THR A 415 1.06 -17.30 15.03
CA THR A 415 0.30 -18.54 15.16
C THR A 415 -1.21 -18.28 15.05
N TYR A 416 -1.69 -17.15 15.58
CA TYR A 416 -3.09 -16.73 15.46
C TYR A 416 -3.45 -16.41 14.01
N ASN A 417 -2.60 -15.67 13.29
CA ASN A 417 -2.81 -15.33 11.89
C ASN A 417 -2.88 -16.60 11.03
N LEU A 418 -1.97 -17.56 11.26
CA LEU A 418 -1.99 -18.86 10.60
C LEU A 418 -3.29 -19.65 10.86
N LEU A 419 -3.75 -19.71 12.11
CA LEU A 419 -4.99 -20.42 12.45
C LEU A 419 -6.22 -19.76 11.84
N TYR A 420 -6.26 -18.44 11.84
CA TYR A 420 -7.37 -17.69 11.28
C TYR A 420 -7.39 -17.75 9.75
N TYR A 421 -6.22 -17.67 9.11
CA TYR A 421 -6.05 -17.95 7.68
C TYR A 421 -6.58 -19.34 7.32
N LEU A 422 -6.18 -20.38 8.06
CA LEU A 422 -6.69 -21.74 7.85
C LEU A 422 -8.23 -21.80 7.98
N LEU A 423 -8.81 -21.12 8.96
CA LEU A 423 -10.26 -21.09 9.16
C LEU A 423 -10.99 -20.39 8.00
N ILE A 424 -10.53 -19.21 7.58
CA ILE A 424 -11.11 -18.49 6.43
C ILE A 424 -10.95 -19.32 5.16
N TYR A 425 -9.75 -19.83 4.90
CA TYR A 425 -9.47 -20.67 3.74
C TYR A 425 -10.44 -21.85 3.66
N PHE A 426 -10.61 -22.62 4.73
CA PHE A 426 -11.54 -23.75 4.73
C PHE A 426 -13.02 -23.36 4.78
N THR A 427 -13.39 -22.09 4.93
CA THR A 427 -14.80 -21.66 4.94
C THR A 427 -15.22 -20.92 3.68
N ASN A 428 -14.28 -20.28 2.98
CA ASN A 428 -14.56 -19.48 1.77
C ASN A 428 -14.18 -20.16 0.45
N ASP A 429 -13.30 -21.18 0.42
CA ASP A 429 -12.82 -21.82 -0.83
C ASP A 429 -13.69 -23.03 -1.32
N TRP A 430 -15.04 -22.95 -1.23
CA TRP A 430 -15.96 -24.08 -1.55
C TRP A 430 -17.07 -23.71 -2.53
#